data_AF-A0A7C2LUP9-F1
#
_entry.id   AF-A0A7C2LUP9-F1
#
_cell.length_a   1.000
_cell.length_b   1.000
_cell.length_c   1.000
_cell.angle_alpha   90.00
_cell.angle_beta   90.00
_cell.angle_gamma   90.00
#
_symmetry.space_group_name_H-M   'P 1'
#
loop_
_entity.id
_entity.type
_entity.pdbx_description
1 polymer ?
#
loop_
_entity_poly.entity_id
_entity_poly.type
_entity_poly.pdbx_seq_one_letter_code
_entity_poly.pdbx_strand_id
1 'polypeptide(L)'
;MKMLHVFLLGIAVVMLAAVSCLSGHSGRDGGGGEAAVLVPRYGFFPSPPELTVQSVVDTYQAINAHGNTVLFQYNVPWAAFAGDNGAASAAWENIRHQVRLAHQYGLEIIFVVDPLNGLDRSNFVGLPAGWSPTFSDPRIRRAFSAFARQVMEEIRPRYLGLASEINTYADTRPDDFPYFLSLYREVYRNVKTISPQTQVFVTFQWEGLNRLMPGQSGGTPFRISWDRIEAFEPELDVWAISSYPFIAFRRAADIPDDYYTPLMKRTDKPLAVAEGGYSSLPVGPFRGSVQDQADYLKKIHTQIGGRLSFWIYLLVNDLDMSSWGAHLTQAGQEQDLPTLNLFEYVGLTTTDRRPKPALGVWDSLMGIEEREK
;
A
#
# COMPACT_ATOMS: atom_id res chain seq x y z
N MET A 1 10.90 -21.99 26.06
CA MET A 1 9.63 -21.43 25.57
C MET A 1 9.82 -19.94 25.27
N LYS A 2 10.29 -19.61 24.06
CA LYS A 2 10.32 -18.22 23.56
C LYS A 2 9.17 -18.10 22.57
N MET A 3 8.07 -17.49 23.01
CA MET A 3 6.85 -17.31 22.23
C MET A 3 7.07 -16.25 21.15
N LEU A 4 6.95 -16.69 19.89
CA LEU A 4 6.13 -16.08 18.83
C LEU A 4 6.03 -14.54 18.87
N HIS A 5 7.02 -13.85 18.33
CA HIS A 5 6.91 -12.43 17.92
C HIS A 5 7.08 -12.38 16.41
N VAL A 6 5.99 -12.52 15.68
CA VAL A 6 5.88 -12.27 14.23
C VAL A 6 4.53 -11.58 14.03
N PHE A 7 4.36 -10.86 12.91
CA PHE A 7 3.10 -10.43 12.26
C PHE A 7 2.83 -8.93 12.25
N LEU A 8 3.30 -8.27 11.18
CA LEU A 8 2.54 -7.46 10.21
C LEU A 8 3.52 -6.74 9.29
N LEU A 9 3.46 -7.05 8.01
CA LEU A 9 4.62 -6.92 7.15
C LEU A 9 4.16 -6.79 5.68
N GLY A 10 4.12 -5.55 5.18
CA GLY A 10 3.74 -5.17 3.83
C GLY A 10 4.84 -5.34 2.78
N ILE A 11 4.44 -5.68 1.56
CA ILE A 11 5.29 -5.96 0.40
C ILE A 11 5.57 -4.67 -0.36
N ALA A 12 6.85 -4.33 -0.59
CA ALA A 12 7.32 -3.73 -1.86
C ALA A 12 8.85 -3.59 -1.88
N VAL A 13 9.56 -4.55 -2.46
CA VAL A 13 10.84 -4.29 -3.13
C VAL A 13 10.93 -5.18 -4.36
N VAL A 14 10.72 -4.59 -5.54
CA VAL A 14 11.24 -5.16 -6.79
C VAL A 14 12.12 -4.12 -7.45
N MET A 15 13.43 -4.37 -7.41
CA MET A 15 14.41 -3.67 -8.22
C MET A 15 14.55 -4.42 -9.54
N LEU A 16 14.08 -3.81 -10.64
CA LEU A 16 14.34 -4.33 -11.99
C LEU A 16 14.87 -3.19 -12.86
N ALA A 17 16.20 -3.19 -13.03
CA ALA A 17 16.87 -2.38 -14.03
C ALA A 17 16.87 -3.14 -15.36
N ALA A 18 16.08 -2.67 -16.33
CA ALA A 18 16.34 -2.65 -17.79
C ALA A 18 15.05 -2.79 -18.60
N VAL A 19 14.53 -1.66 -19.12
CA VAL A 19 13.97 -1.57 -20.48
C VAL A 19 14.23 -0.15 -20.97
N SER A 20 15.06 -0.01 -22.00
CA SER A 20 15.36 1.26 -22.67
C SER A 20 14.67 1.33 -24.04
N CYS A 21 14.14 2.53 -24.32
CA CYS A 21 13.75 3.10 -25.61
C CYS A 21 12.48 2.55 -26.29
N LEU A 22 11.42 3.38 -26.26
CA LEU A 22 10.54 3.63 -27.41
C LEU A 22 9.94 5.05 -27.25
N SER A 23 10.20 5.90 -28.24
CA SER A 23 9.79 7.31 -28.31
C SER A 23 8.35 7.44 -28.81
N GLY A 24 7.54 8.32 -28.22
CA GLY A 24 6.23 8.62 -28.80
C GLY A 24 5.33 9.61 -28.04
N HIS A 25 5.36 10.86 -28.52
CA HIS A 25 4.24 11.83 -28.64
C HIS A 25 3.49 12.32 -27.39
N SER A 26 3.70 13.59 -27.09
CA SER A 26 2.90 14.42 -26.19
C SER A 26 1.62 14.90 -26.87
N GLY A 27 0.46 14.48 -26.34
CA GLY A 27 -0.82 15.14 -26.54
C GLY A 27 -1.18 15.90 -25.26
N ARG A 28 -1.37 17.21 -25.38
CA ARG A 28 -1.78 18.10 -24.29
C ARG A 28 -3.20 18.50 -24.59
N ASP A 29 -4.14 18.29 -23.67
CA ASP A 29 -5.39 19.02 -23.67
C ASP A 29 -5.77 19.39 -22.25
N GLY A 30 -6.14 20.66 -22.11
CA GLY A 30 -6.73 21.23 -20.92
C GLY A 30 -8.18 21.61 -21.20
N GLY A 31 -8.99 21.65 -20.14
CA GLY A 31 -10.28 22.31 -20.19
C GLY A 31 -11.27 21.82 -19.15
N GLY A 32 -11.79 22.75 -18.35
CA GLY A 32 -13.19 22.76 -17.92
C GLY A 32 -13.52 22.01 -16.64
N GLY A 33 -13.74 22.78 -15.56
CA GLY A 33 -14.33 22.29 -14.33
C GLY A 33 -15.80 21.93 -14.52
N GLU A 34 -16.08 20.64 -14.42
CA GLU A 34 -17.34 20.08 -13.97
C GLU A 34 -17.00 19.28 -12.70
N ALA A 35 -17.89 19.23 -11.71
CA ALA A 35 -17.67 18.40 -10.53
C ALA A 35 -17.65 16.93 -10.98
N ALA A 36 -16.47 16.45 -11.36
CA ALA A 36 -16.28 15.11 -11.87
C ALA A 36 -16.86 14.14 -10.85
N VAL A 37 -17.86 13.37 -11.28
CA VAL A 37 -18.29 12.18 -10.55
C VAL A 37 -17.01 11.43 -10.20
N LEU A 38 -16.69 11.32 -8.92
CA LEU A 38 -15.49 10.63 -8.47
C LEU A 38 -15.67 9.16 -8.84
N VAL A 39 -15.19 8.77 -10.01
CA VAL A 39 -15.04 7.36 -10.36
C VAL A 39 -14.04 6.79 -9.35
N PRO A 40 -14.45 5.85 -8.49
CA PRO A 40 -13.54 5.25 -7.53
C PRO A 40 -12.40 4.58 -8.30
N ARG A 41 -11.19 4.76 -7.81
CA ARG A 41 -10.01 4.10 -8.37
C ARG A 41 -9.92 2.70 -7.81
N TYR A 42 -9.72 1.73 -8.69
CA TYR A 42 -9.54 0.35 -8.31
C TYR A 42 -8.21 -0.12 -8.88
N GLY A 43 -7.41 -0.79 -8.06
CA GLY A 43 -6.05 -1.08 -8.45
C GLY A 43 -5.37 -2.12 -7.60
N PHE A 44 -4.08 -2.29 -7.88
CA PHE A 44 -3.22 -3.24 -7.19
C PHE A 44 -1.83 -2.65 -6.94
N PHE A 45 -1.04 -3.35 -6.14
CA PHE A 45 0.40 -3.16 -6.13
C PHE A 45 1.02 -3.81 -7.38
N PRO A 46 2.09 -3.24 -7.95
CA PRO A 46 2.80 -3.79 -9.11
C PRO A 46 3.76 -4.92 -8.71
N SER A 47 3.28 -5.84 -7.86
CA SER A 47 4.05 -6.99 -7.38
C SER A 47 3.84 -8.17 -8.34
N PRO A 48 4.86 -8.58 -9.10
CA PRO A 48 4.72 -9.67 -10.03
C PRO A 48 4.73 -11.04 -9.31
N PRO A 49 4.15 -12.08 -9.91
CA PRO A 49 4.25 -13.44 -9.39
C PRO A 49 5.72 -13.88 -9.30
N GLU A 50 6.54 -13.48 -10.28
CA GLU A 50 7.97 -13.81 -10.36
C GLU A 50 8.82 -12.54 -10.54
N LEU A 51 10.06 -12.55 -10.05
CA LEU A 51 10.96 -11.41 -10.13
C LEU A 51 11.75 -11.36 -11.45
N THR A 52 11.02 -11.31 -12.58
CA THR A 52 11.57 -11.21 -13.94
C THR A 52 10.99 -10.00 -14.68
N VAL A 53 11.72 -9.48 -15.68
CA VAL A 53 11.25 -8.33 -16.50
C VAL A 53 9.89 -8.62 -17.13
N GLN A 54 9.72 -9.81 -17.74
CA GLN A 54 8.47 -10.17 -18.40
C GLN A 54 7.32 -10.26 -17.41
N SER A 55 7.55 -10.84 -16.23
CA SER A 55 6.53 -10.95 -15.19
C SER A 55 6.09 -9.58 -14.66
N VAL A 56 7.00 -8.61 -14.58
CA VAL A 56 6.65 -7.20 -14.29
C VAL A 56 5.75 -6.62 -15.37
N VAL A 57 6.14 -6.70 -16.64
CA VAL A 57 5.33 -6.15 -17.76
C VAL A 57 3.94 -6.78 -17.80
N ASP A 58 3.86 -8.10 -17.69
CA ASP A 58 2.59 -8.85 -17.66
C ASP A 58 1.72 -8.45 -16.46
N THR A 59 2.34 -8.08 -15.33
CA THR A 59 1.63 -7.59 -14.15
C THR A 59 1.00 -6.23 -14.40
N TYR A 60 1.70 -5.29 -15.03
CA TYR A 60 1.10 -3.99 -15.40
C TYR A 60 -0.04 -4.15 -16.40
N GLN A 61 0.10 -5.06 -17.37
CA GLN A 61 -0.98 -5.40 -18.29
C GLN A 61 -2.19 -5.96 -17.54
N ALA A 62 -1.99 -6.86 -16.57
CA ALA A 62 -3.06 -7.41 -15.75
C ALA A 62 -3.73 -6.35 -14.86
N ILE A 63 -2.96 -5.42 -14.28
CA ILE A 63 -3.52 -4.30 -13.50
C ILE A 63 -4.41 -3.43 -14.37
N ASN A 64 -4.03 -3.14 -15.61
CA ASN A 64 -4.89 -2.37 -16.53
C ASN A 64 -6.11 -3.16 -17.01
N ALA A 65 -6.01 -4.49 -17.15
CA ALA A 65 -7.17 -5.32 -17.48
C ALA A 65 -8.21 -5.34 -16.34
N HIS A 66 -7.76 -5.28 -15.09
CA HIS A 66 -8.60 -5.44 -13.89
C HIS A 66 -8.56 -4.22 -12.98
N GLY A 67 -8.26 -3.03 -13.50
CA GLY A 67 -8.10 -1.83 -12.69
C GLY A 67 -7.73 -0.62 -13.53
N ASN A 68 -7.66 0.54 -12.88
CA ASN A 68 -7.31 1.81 -13.49
C ASN A 68 -6.25 2.58 -12.69
N THR A 69 -5.69 1.95 -11.66
CA THR A 69 -4.71 2.57 -10.77
C THR A 69 -3.67 1.56 -10.33
N VAL A 70 -2.44 2.03 -10.16
CA VAL A 70 -1.36 1.32 -9.47
C VAL A 70 -0.99 2.09 -8.21
N LEU A 71 -0.78 1.36 -7.11
CA LEU A 71 -0.20 1.95 -5.90
C LEU A 71 1.28 1.60 -5.82
N PHE A 72 2.11 2.63 -5.84
CA PHE A 72 3.53 2.54 -5.55
C PHE A 72 3.78 2.80 -4.06
N GLN A 73 4.36 1.85 -3.36
CA GLN A 73 4.89 2.06 -2.01
C GLN A 73 6.40 1.87 -2.05
N TYR A 74 7.15 2.91 -1.73
CA TYR A 74 8.60 2.87 -1.78
C TYR A 74 9.19 3.27 -0.43
N ASN A 75 10.11 2.45 0.04
CA ASN A 75 11.00 2.88 1.11
C ASN A 75 11.84 4.07 0.65
N VAL A 76 12.08 5.01 1.57
CA VAL A 76 12.95 6.14 1.30
C VAL A 76 14.35 5.62 0.94
N PRO A 77 14.92 5.98 -0.22
CA PRO A 77 16.31 5.67 -0.55
C PRO A 77 17.26 6.53 0.28
N TRP A 78 17.37 6.24 1.59
CA TRP A 78 17.99 7.11 2.60
C TRP A 78 19.37 7.63 2.20
N ALA A 79 20.24 6.76 1.68
CA ALA A 79 21.59 7.14 1.25
C ALA A 79 21.57 8.12 0.06
N ALA A 80 20.67 7.92 -0.90
CA ALA A 80 20.56 8.79 -2.08
C ALA A 80 19.99 10.17 -1.72
N PHE A 81 19.04 10.22 -0.77
CA PHE A 81 18.40 11.46 -0.32
C PHE A 81 19.03 12.05 0.95
N ALA A 82 20.17 11.52 1.39
CA ALA A 82 20.96 12.11 2.48
C ALA A 82 21.60 13.46 2.11
N GLY A 83 21.79 13.71 0.80
CA GLY A 83 22.29 14.96 0.23
C GLY A 83 21.52 15.37 -1.02
N ASP A 84 22.06 16.28 -1.82
CA ASP A 84 21.29 16.97 -2.88
C ASP A 84 21.15 16.19 -4.20
N ASN A 85 21.76 15.01 -4.32
CA ASN A 85 21.84 14.24 -5.57
C ASN A 85 20.79 13.11 -5.71
N GLY A 86 19.76 13.10 -4.87
CA GLY A 86 18.73 12.04 -4.87
C GLY A 86 18.09 11.81 -6.25
N ALA A 87 17.81 12.89 -6.99
CA ALA A 87 17.19 12.85 -8.33
C ALA A 87 18.06 12.19 -9.43
N ALA A 88 19.38 12.10 -9.21
CA ALA A 88 20.32 11.45 -10.12
C ALA A 88 20.64 10.00 -9.71
N SER A 89 20.05 9.50 -8.62
CA SER A 89 20.35 8.16 -8.11
C SER A 89 19.71 7.06 -8.95
N ALA A 90 20.35 5.88 -8.96
CA ALA A 90 19.79 4.69 -9.59
C ALA A 90 18.43 4.27 -8.97
N ALA A 91 18.26 4.48 -7.66
CA ALA A 91 17.00 4.21 -6.98
C ALA A 91 15.86 5.10 -7.53
N TRP A 92 16.12 6.39 -7.73
CA TRP A 92 15.15 7.29 -8.35
C TRP A 92 14.89 6.96 -9.82
N GLU A 93 15.93 6.60 -10.59
CA GLU A 93 15.72 6.19 -11.99
C GLU A 93 14.86 4.93 -12.09
N ASN A 94 15.00 3.97 -11.17
CA ASN A 94 14.12 2.80 -11.12
C ASN A 94 12.65 3.20 -10.88
N ILE A 95 12.40 4.13 -9.96
CA ILE A 95 11.05 4.67 -9.73
C ILE A 95 10.53 5.36 -11.01
N ARG A 96 11.36 6.15 -11.70
CA ARG A 96 10.98 6.77 -12.98
C ARG A 96 10.60 5.74 -14.04
N HIS A 97 11.32 4.62 -14.14
CA HIS A 97 10.96 3.55 -15.07
C HIS A 97 9.59 2.94 -14.75
N GLN A 98 9.30 2.67 -13.49
CA GLN A 98 8.02 2.12 -13.05
C GLN A 98 6.86 3.12 -13.30
N VAL A 99 7.08 4.41 -13.04
CA VAL A 99 6.12 5.49 -13.35
C VAL A 99 5.84 5.59 -14.85
N ARG A 100 6.89 5.54 -15.70
CA ARG A 100 6.72 5.54 -17.16
C ARG A 100 5.93 4.32 -17.63
N LEU A 101 6.21 3.14 -17.08
CA LEU A 101 5.51 1.91 -17.41
C LEU A 101 4.02 1.97 -17.00
N ALA A 102 3.71 2.47 -15.80
CA ALA A 102 2.33 2.69 -15.36
C ALA A 102 1.55 3.58 -16.35
N HIS A 103 2.16 4.70 -16.76
CA HIS A 103 1.54 5.61 -17.74
C HIS A 103 1.37 4.99 -19.13
N GLN A 104 2.31 4.14 -19.58
CA GLN A 104 2.17 3.40 -20.85
C GLN A 104 0.94 2.49 -20.86
N TYR A 105 0.56 1.94 -19.70
CA TYR A 105 -0.66 1.16 -19.52
C TYR A 105 -1.88 1.99 -19.11
N GLY A 106 -1.80 3.33 -19.15
CA GLY A 106 -2.92 4.21 -18.82
C GLY A 106 -3.32 4.21 -17.34
N LEU A 107 -2.46 3.73 -16.44
CA LEU A 107 -2.75 3.63 -15.01
C LEU A 107 -2.52 4.97 -14.31
N GLU A 108 -3.47 5.35 -13.46
CA GLU A 108 -3.24 6.44 -12.50
C GLU A 108 -2.33 5.96 -11.36
N ILE A 109 -1.55 6.89 -10.81
CA ILE A 109 -0.58 6.59 -9.77
C ILE A 109 -1.08 7.11 -8.42
N ILE A 110 -1.14 6.19 -7.45
CA ILE A 110 -1.10 6.51 -6.03
C ILE A 110 0.32 6.24 -5.55
N PHE A 111 0.91 7.16 -4.79
CA PHE A 111 2.29 7.02 -4.31
C PHE A 111 2.33 7.07 -2.80
N VAL A 112 3.05 6.16 -2.16
CA VAL A 112 3.29 6.11 -0.72
C VAL A 112 4.80 6.17 -0.48
N VAL A 113 5.22 7.23 0.19
CA VAL A 113 6.57 7.37 0.74
C VAL A 113 6.59 6.68 2.10
N ASP A 114 7.30 5.57 2.20
CA ASP A 114 7.27 4.71 3.37
C ASP A 114 8.57 4.80 4.17
N PRO A 115 8.56 5.39 5.38
CA PRO A 115 9.77 5.53 6.19
C PRO A 115 10.16 4.24 6.93
N LEU A 116 9.28 3.25 6.98
CA LEU A 116 9.48 2.05 7.79
C LEU A 116 9.60 0.82 6.90
N ASN A 117 10.19 -0.24 7.43
CA ASN A 117 10.24 -1.50 6.72
C ASN A 117 8.80 -1.96 6.43
N GLY A 118 8.45 -2.15 5.15
CA GLY A 118 7.18 -2.79 4.78
C GLY A 118 7.09 -4.13 5.48
N LEU A 119 8.17 -4.87 5.29
CA LEU A 119 8.78 -5.96 6.03
C LEU A 119 8.88 -5.97 7.56
N ASP A 120 8.55 -4.91 8.30
CA ASP A 120 8.55 -4.91 9.78
C ASP A 120 8.23 -3.48 10.21
N ARG A 121 6.95 -3.23 10.49
CA ARG A 121 6.50 -1.88 10.82
C ARG A 121 7.10 -1.31 12.09
N SER A 122 7.85 -2.07 12.90
CA SER A 122 8.52 -1.55 14.11
C SER A 122 9.93 -1.02 13.83
N ASN A 123 10.46 -1.21 12.62
CA ASN A 123 11.85 -0.93 12.29
C ASN A 123 11.99 -0.12 10.99
N PHE A 124 13.10 0.61 10.90
CA PHE A 124 13.55 1.22 9.65
C PHE A 124 14.31 0.18 8.81
N VAL A 125 14.34 0.36 7.50
CA VAL A 125 15.17 -0.44 6.59
C VAL A 125 16.09 0.47 5.76
N GLY A 126 17.32 0.01 5.50
CA GLY A 126 18.25 0.68 4.59
C GLY A 126 18.87 1.99 5.12
N LEU A 127 18.84 2.26 6.43
CA LEU A 127 19.48 3.44 7.00
C LEU A 127 21.01 3.39 6.81
N PRO A 128 21.67 4.50 6.44
CA PRO A 128 23.12 4.58 6.38
C PRO A 128 23.79 4.33 7.74
N ALA A 129 25.02 3.82 7.72
CA ALA A 129 25.78 3.58 8.95
C ALA A 129 25.91 4.85 9.81
N GLY A 130 25.72 4.70 11.12
CA GLY A 130 25.77 5.80 12.08
C GLY A 130 24.53 6.68 12.16
N TRP A 131 23.45 6.35 11.43
CA TRP A 131 22.14 6.98 11.60
C TRP A 131 21.39 6.33 12.77
N SER A 132 20.73 7.14 13.58
CA SER A 132 19.91 6.64 14.68
C SER A 132 18.51 6.32 14.12
N PRO A 133 17.95 5.11 14.35
CA PRO A 133 16.65 4.70 13.82
C PRO A 133 15.50 5.34 14.62
N THR A 134 15.37 6.66 14.52
CA THR A 134 14.37 7.49 15.20
C THR A 134 14.00 8.69 14.33
N PHE A 135 12.72 9.07 14.32
CA PHE A 135 12.23 10.25 13.62
C PHE A 135 12.70 11.58 14.23
N SER A 136 13.38 11.55 15.39
CA SER A 136 14.10 12.72 15.92
C SER A 136 15.46 12.95 15.25
N ASP A 137 16.01 11.96 14.52
CA ASP A 137 17.28 12.13 13.80
C ASP A 137 17.08 13.13 12.64
N PRO A 138 17.78 14.29 12.65
CA PRO A 138 17.58 15.31 11.62
C PRO A 138 17.99 14.84 10.23
N ARG A 139 18.82 13.78 10.10
CA ARG A 139 19.19 13.19 8.81
C ARG A 139 18.02 12.41 8.19
N ILE A 140 17.30 11.63 8.99
CA ILE A 140 16.08 10.92 8.57
C ILE A 140 15.03 11.93 8.11
N ARG A 141 14.78 12.96 8.92
CA ARG A 141 13.80 14.02 8.59
C ARG A 141 14.12 14.69 7.26
N ARG A 142 15.38 15.11 7.05
CA ARG A 142 15.81 15.74 5.79
C ARG A 142 15.65 14.82 4.59
N ALA A 143 16.09 13.57 4.68
CA ALA A 143 16.01 12.62 3.57
C ALA A 143 14.56 12.27 3.22
N PHE A 144 13.70 12.07 4.22
CA PHE A 144 12.27 11.85 4.02
C PHE A 144 11.62 13.04 3.32
N SER A 145 11.83 14.26 3.82
CA SER A 145 11.30 15.49 3.21
C SER A 145 11.81 15.70 1.78
N ALA A 146 13.09 15.44 1.52
CA ALA A 146 13.68 15.58 0.19
C ALA A 146 13.09 14.57 -0.80
N PHE A 147 12.89 13.32 -0.39
CA PHE A 147 12.27 12.31 -1.24
C PHE A 147 10.79 12.61 -1.53
N ALA A 148 10.01 13.00 -0.51
CA ALA A 148 8.62 13.43 -0.71
C ALA A 148 8.52 14.64 -1.65
N ARG A 149 9.43 15.62 -1.53
CA ARG A 149 9.52 16.76 -2.45
C ARG A 149 9.83 16.31 -3.88
N GLN A 150 10.78 15.40 -4.05
CA GLN A 150 11.15 14.85 -5.36
C GLN A 150 9.95 14.15 -6.05
N VAL A 151 9.18 13.35 -5.30
CA VAL A 151 7.92 12.75 -5.78
C VAL A 151 6.94 13.84 -6.22
N MET A 152 6.79 14.91 -5.44
CA MET A 152 5.91 16.02 -5.79
C MET A 152 6.39 16.87 -6.98
N GLU A 153 7.68 16.92 -7.27
CA GLU A 153 8.20 17.72 -8.39
C GLU A 153 8.10 16.99 -9.73
N GLU A 154 8.35 15.68 -9.75
CA GLU A 154 8.38 14.89 -10.97
C GLU A 154 7.11 14.06 -11.22
N ILE A 155 6.49 13.50 -10.18
CA ILE A 155 5.33 12.59 -10.34
C ILE A 155 4.00 13.33 -10.13
N ARG A 156 3.92 14.25 -9.15
CA ARG A 156 2.69 14.99 -8.79
C ARG A 156 1.45 14.08 -8.65
N PRO A 157 1.49 13.03 -7.82
CA PRO A 157 0.36 12.12 -7.70
C PRO A 157 -0.86 12.86 -7.11
N ARG A 158 -2.05 12.41 -7.52
CA ARG A 158 -3.32 12.89 -6.92
C ARG A 158 -3.41 12.52 -5.44
N TYR A 159 -2.88 11.35 -5.07
CA TYR A 159 -2.84 10.84 -3.71
C TYR A 159 -1.39 10.55 -3.30
N LEU A 160 -0.94 11.15 -2.19
CA LEU A 160 0.38 10.93 -1.61
C LEU A 160 0.26 10.41 -0.18
N GLY A 161 0.64 9.16 0.04
CA GLY A 161 0.81 8.56 1.36
C GLY A 161 2.17 8.93 1.94
N LEU A 162 2.24 9.28 3.22
CA LEU A 162 3.48 9.62 3.94
C LEU A 162 3.86 8.60 5.01
N ALA A 163 3.13 7.49 5.08
CA ALA A 163 3.48 6.26 5.79
C ALA A 163 2.43 5.19 5.49
N SER A 164 2.82 3.93 5.65
CA SER A 164 1.89 2.80 5.62
C SER A 164 1.77 2.18 7.03
N GLU A 165 0.54 1.82 7.41
CA GLU A 165 0.15 1.11 8.64
C GLU A 165 0.67 1.74 9.93
N ILE A 166 0.71 3.07 9.99
CA ILE A 166 1.52 3.80 10.97
C ILE A 166 1.07 3.61 12.43
N ASN A 167 -0.19 3.23 12.67
CA ASN A 167 -0.66 2.88 14.02
C ASN A 167 0.11 1.70 14.63
N THR A 168 0.61 0.78 13.81
CA THR A 168 1.41 -0.35 14.30
C THR A 168 2.75 0.12 14.87
N TYR A 169 3.42 1.08 14.21
CA TYR A 169 4.60 1.76 14.73
C TYR A 169 4.27 2.58 15.99
N ALA A 170 3.13 3.28 16.00
CA ALA A 170 2.71 4.05 17.18
C ALA A 170 2.55 3.18 18.43
N ASP A 171 2.10 1.94 18.25
CA ASP A 171 1.91 0.99 19.34
C ASP A 171 3.22 0.36 19.82
N THR A 172 4.19 0.11 18.93
CA THR A 172 5.49 -0.49 19.29
C THR A 172 6.57 0.54 19.66
N ARG A 173 6.44 1.79 19.20
CA ARG A 173 7.39 2.89 19.42
C ARG A 173 6.67 4.18 19.84
N PRO A 174 5.89 4.16 20.95
CA PRO A 174 5.11 5.32 21.39
C PRO A 174 5.97 6.55 21.73
N ASP A 175 7.21 6.35 22.17
CA ASP A 175 8.15 7.44 22.49
C ASP A 175 8.67 8.17 21.23
N ASP A 176 8.73 7.47 20.09
CA ASP A 176 9.23 8.04 18.83
C ASP A 176 8.12 8.57 17.91
N PHE A 177 6.90 8.05 18.07
CA PHE A 177 5.75 8.42 17.26
C PHE A 177 5.43 9.93 17.24
N PRO A 178 5.55 10.70 18.34
CA PRO A 178 5.39 12.16 18.29
C PRO A 178 6.38 12.85 17.35
N TYR A 179 7.61 12.33 17.22
CA TYR A 179 8.58 12.87 16.26
C TYR A 179 8.16 12.56 14.82
N PHE A 180 7.63 11.37 14.53
CA PHE A 180 7.02 11.08 13.23
C PHE A 180 5.86 12.04 12.94
N LEU A 181 4.94 12.23 13.88
CA LEU A 181 3.79 13.11 13.69
C LEU A 181 4.22 14.54 13.36
N SER A 182 5.25 15.06 14.04
CA SER A 182 5.83 16.37 13.71
C SER A 182 6.45 16.43 12.31
N LEU A 183 7.13 15.35 11.87
CA LEU A 183 7.69 15.24 10.51
C LEU A 183 6.58 15.20 9.46
N TYR A 184 5.54 14.40 9.71
CA TYR A 184 4.38 14.31 8.84
C TYR A 184 3.75 15.68 8.59
N ARG A 185 3.48 16.47 9.65
CA ARG A 185 2.88 17.81 9.52
C ARG A 185 3.79 18.81 8.79
N GLU A 186 5.09 18.69 8.96
CA GLU A 186 6.07 19.48 8.19
C GLU A 186 5.98 19.16 6.70
N VAL A 187 6.01 17.87 6.34
CA VAL A 187 5.95 17.42 4.94
C VAL A 187 4.58 17.66 4.32
N TYR A 188 3.47 17.46 5.05
CA TYR A 188 2.12 17.79 4.61
C TYR A 188 2.04 19.24 4.12
N ARG A 189 2.48 20.21 4.94
CA ARG A 189 2.43 21.64 4.58
C ARG A 189 3.31 21.97 3.38
N ASN A 190 4.47 21.32 3.26
CA ASN A 190 5.33 21.48 2.08
C ASN A 190 4.65 20.93 0.81
N VAL A 191 4.03 19.76 0.89
CA VAL A 191 3.25 19.17 -0.21
C VAL A 191 2.11 20.12 -0.61
N LYS A 192 1.36 20.64 0.36
CA LYS A 192 0.27 21.60 0.10
C LYS A 192 0.75 22.93 -0.49
N THR A 193 1.98 23.34 -0.21
CA THR A 193 2.58 24.53 -0.85
C THR A 193 2.91 24.25 -2.32
N ILE A 194 3.36 23.04 -2.66
CA ILE A 194 3.71 22.63 -4.04
C ILE A 194 2.44 22.34 -4.86
N SER A 195 1.49 21.61 -4.28
CA SER A 195 0.25 21.17 -4.91
C SER A 195 -0.87 21.10 -3.85
N PRO A 196 -1.64 22.19 -3.66
CA PRO A 196 -2.78 22.21 -2.73
C PRO A 196 -3.81 21.10 -2.97
N GLN A 197 -3.93 20.64 -4.22
CA GLN A 197 -4.91 19.66 -4.70
C GLN A 197 -4.51 18.22 -4.39
N THR A 198 -3.22 17.93 -4.21
CA THR A 198 -2.76 16.58 -3.84
C THR A 198 -3.35 16.18 -2.50
N GLN A 199 -4.03 15.05 -2.45
CA GLN A 199 -4.63 14.49 -1.25
C GLN A 199 -3.56 13.72 -0.48
N VAL A 200 -3.22 14.19 0.72
CA VAL A 200 -2.17 13.60 1.56
C VAL A 200 -2.80 12.69 2.60
N PHE A 201 -2.23 11.50 2.77
CA PHE A 201 -2.71 10.51 3.73
C PHE A 201 -1.59 9.74 4.42
N VAL A 202 -1.97 8.94 5.40
CA VAL A 202 -1.23 7.77 5.89
C VAL A 202 -2.21 6.60 5.94
N THR A 203 -1.72 5.37 5.90
CA THR A 203 -2.61 4.21 6.08
C THR A 203 -2.60 3.73 7.53
N PHE A 204 -3.72 3.16 7.97
CA PHE A 204 -3.86 2.55 9.28
C PHE A 204 -4.23 1.08 9.14
N GLN A 205 -3.51 0.19 9.82
CA GLN A 205 -3.83 -1.22 9.89
C GLN A 205 -5.12 -1.41 10.70
N TRP A 206 -6.19 -1.80 10.03
CA TRP A 206 -7.56 -1.80 10.55
C TRP A 206 -7.77 -2.80 11.69
N GLU A 207 -7.26 -4.02 11.56
CA GLU A 207 -7.34 -5.04 12.63
C GLU A 207 -6.62 -4.56 13.90
N GLY A 208 -5.50 -3.85 13.77
CA GLY A 208 -4.71 -3.28 14.86
C GLY A 208 -5.44 -2.13 15.55
N LEU A 209 -6.12 -1.28 14.79
CA LEU A 209 -7.01 -0.26 15.35
C LEU A 209 -8.16 -0.91 16.16
N ASN A 210 -8.68 -2.03 15.68
CA ASN A 210 -9.75 -2.80 16.34
C ASN A 210 -9.27 -3.72 17.46
N ARG A 211 -7.95 -3.79 17.70
CA ARG A 211 -7.34 -4.67 18.71
C ARG A 211 -7.55 -6.16 18.45
N LEU A 212 -7.51 -6.53 17.18
CA LEU A 212 -7.74 -7.90 16.69
C LEU A 212 -6.47 -8.56 16.14
N MET A 213 -5.33 -7.88 16.20
CA MET A 213 -4.07 -8.44 15.73
C MET A 213 -3.62 -9.63 16.60
N PRO A 214 -3.26 -10.78 16.00
CA PRO A 214 -2.64 -11.87 16.74
C PRO A 214 -1.46 -11.39 17.59
N GLY A 215 -1.45 -11.75 18.87
CA GLY A 215 -0.38 -11.37 19.80
C GLY A 215 -0.45 -9.93 20.33
N GLN A 216 -1.36 -9.09 19.85
CA GLN A 216 -1.61 -7.78 20.46
C GLN A 216 -2.17 -7.98 21.87
N SER A 217 -1.49 -7.41 22.85
CA SER A 217 -1.85 -7.55 24.26
C SER A 217 -2.51 -6.27 24.78
N GLY A 218 -3.52 -6.45 25.63
CA GLY A 218 -4.25 -5.34 26.25
C GLY A 218 -5.36 -4.74 25.38
N GLY A 219 -6.32 -4.10 26.05
CA GLY A 219 -7.48 -3.51 25.41
C GLY A 219 -8.69 -4.44 25.25
N THR A 220 -9.78 -3.85 24.78
CA THR A 220 -11.04 -4.57 24.51
C THR A 220 -11.15 -4.78 23.00
N PRO A 221 -11.28 -6.02 22.49
CA PRO A 221 -11.54 -6.28 21.08
C PRO A 221 -12.71 -5.43 20.55
N PHE A 222 -12.61 -4.96 19.32
CA PHE A 222 -13.57 -4.05 18.66
C PHE A 222 -13.67 -2.65 19.27
N ARG A 223 -12.88 -2.31 20.28
CA ARG A 223 -12.73 -0.92 20.75
C ARG A 223 -11.68 -0.21 19.89
N ILE A 224 -12.18 0.44 18.84
CA ILE A 224 -11.36 1.17 17.86
C ILE A 224 -10.56 2.29 18.54
N SER A 225 -9.24 2.30 18.33
CA SER A 225 -8.32 3.34 18.80
C SER A 225 -8.34 4.57 17.89
N TRP A 226 -9.47 5.31 17.89
CA TRP A 226 -9.67 6.50 17.05
C TRP A 226 -8.60 7.58 17.24
N ASP A 227 -8.01 7.67 18.43
CA ASP A 227 -6.93 8.60 18.75
C ASP A 227 -5.73 8.45 17.81
N ARG A 228 -5.49 7.25 17.27
CA ARG A 228 -4.41 6.99 16.31
C ARG A 228 -4.63 7.68 14.97
N ILE A 229 -5.88 7.73 14.51
CA ILE A 229 -6.24 8.43 13.26
C ILE A 229 -6.33 9.94 13.53
N GLU A 230 -7.04 10.31 14.59
CA GLU A 230 -7.34 11.70 14.93
C GLU A 230 -6.10 12.51 15.32
N ALA A 231 -4.99 11.86 15.69
CA ALA A 231 -3.70 12.53 15.89
C ALA A 231 -3.20 13.28 14.64
N PHE A 232 -3.59 12.83 13.44
CA PHE A 232 -3.22 13.44 12.16
C PHE A 232 -4.16 14.57 11.72
N GLU A 233 -5.31 14.73 12.39
CA GLU A 233 -6.29 15.76 12.07
C GLU A 233 -5.81 17.16 12.53
N PRO A 234 -6.13 18.24 11.78
CA PRO A 234 -6.89 18.29 10.53
C PRO A 234 -6.05 18.01 9.27
N GLU A 235 -4.73 17.89 9.40
CA GLU A 235 -3.74 17.73 8.31
C GLU A 235 -3.72 16.31 7.72
N LEU A 236 -4.90 15.71 7.49
CA LEU A 236 -5.08 14.37 6.91
C LEU A 236 -6.22 14.41 5.90
N ASP A 237 -5.98 14.30 4.60
CA ASP A 237 -7.04 14.54 3.61
C ASP A 237 -7.93 13.31 3.35
N VAL A 238 -7.37 12.11 3.52
CA VAL A 238 -8.05 10.82 3.28
C VAL A 238 -7.83 9.91 4.47
N TRP A 239 -8.92 9.30 4.95
CA TRP A 239 -8.83 8.21 5.92
C TRP A 239 -8.64 6.91 5.15
N ALA A 240 -7.39 6.46 5.06
CA ALA A 240 -7.01 5.25 4.35
C ALA A 240 -6.69 4.11 5.32
N ILE A 241 -7.21 2.91 5.07
CA ILE A 241 -6.90 1.72 5.85
C ILE A 241 -6.14 0.68 5.03
N SER A 242 -5.35 -0.13 5.74
CA SER A 242 -4.92 -1.45 5.28
C SER A 242 -5.74 -2.51 6.02
N SER A 243 -6.22 -3.56 5.35
CA SER A 243 -7.08 -4.58 5.97
C SER A 243 -6.79 -6.01 5.51
N TYR A 244 -6.56 -6.90 6.48
CA TYR A 244 -6.26 -8.32 6.29
C TYR A 244 -7.05 -9.18 7.27
N PRO A 245 -8.39 -9.23 7.17
CA PRO A 245 -9.24 -9.80 8.21
C PRO A 245 -9.03 -11.30 8.43
N PHE A 246 -8.39 -12.02 7.50
CA PHE A 246 -8.05 -13.45 7.65
C PHE A 246 -7.10 -13.73 8.83
N ILE A 247 -6.44 -12.71 9.37
CA ILE A 247 -5.62 -12.83 10.58
C ILE A 247 -6.45 -12.82 11.87
N ALA A 248 -7.66 -12.23 11.82
CA ALA A 248 -8.55 -12.05 12.95
C ALA A 248 -9.75 -13.01 12.91
N PHE A 249 -10.22 -13.37 11.71
CA PHE A 249 -11.40 -14.19 11.48
C PHE A 249 -11.03 -15.48 10.76
N ARG A 250 -11.67 -16.59 11.15
CA ARG A 250 -11.40 -17.90 10.55
C ARG A 250 -11.92 -18.01 9.12
N ARG A 251 -13.01 -17.31 8.81
CA ARG A 251 -13.67 -17.24 7.49
C ARG A 251 -14.12 -15.82 7.24
N ALA A 252 -14.24 -15.41 5.98
CA ALA A 252 -14.75 -14.09 5.64
C ALA A 252 -16.22 -13.92 6.05
N ALA A 253 -16.98 -15.02 6.08
CA ALA A 253 -18.35 -15.04 6.60
C ALA A 253 -18.44 -14.70 8.11
N ASP A 254 -17.34 -14.86 8.87
CA ASP A 254 -17.29 -14.53 10.29
C ASP A 254 -16.99 -13.03 10.52
N ILE A 255 -16.64 -12.26 9.47
CA ILE A 255 -16.47 -10.81 9.55
C ILE A 255 -17.84 -10.16 9.81
N PRO A 256 -18.01 -9.37 10.90
CA PRO A 256 -19.27 -8.70 11.19
C PRO A 256 -19.77 -7.83 10.02
N ASP A 257 -21.09 -7.80 9.82
CA ASP A 257 -21.73 -7.00 8.76
C ASP A 257 -21.56 -5.50 8.94
N ASP A 258 -21.18 -5.07 10.15
CA ASP A 258 -20.90 -3.68 10.48
C ASP A 258 -19.41 -3.40 10.73
N TYR A 259 -18.51 -4.35 10.47
CA TYR A 259 -17.09 -4.27 10.84
C TYR A 259 -16.35 -2.99 10.40
N TYR A 260 -16.54 -2.53 9.16
CA TYR A 260 -15.94 -1.30 8.60
C TYR A 260 -16.84 -0.07 8.72
N THR A 261 -18.13 -0.26 9.00
CA THR A 261 -19.12 0.83 9.06
C THR A 261 -18.82 1.93 10.09
N PRO A 262 -18.06 1.71 11.18
CA PRO A 262 -17.65 2.80 12.07
C PRO A 262 -16.89 3.92 11.35
N LEU A 263 -16.13 3.62 10.28
CA LEU A 263 -15.46 4.66 9.47
C LEU A 263 -16.47 5.61 8.84
N MET A 264 -17.58 5.07 8.33
CA MET A 264 -18.65 5.85 7.70
C MET A 264 -19.31 6.82 8.67
N LYS A 265 -19.39 6.45 9.96
CA LYS A 265 -20.02 7.25 11.01
C LYS A 265 -19.07 8.26 11.64
N ARG A 266 -17.76 7.99 11.60
CA ARG A 266 -16.77 8.77 12.34
C ARG A 266 -16.26 10.00 11.58
N THR A 267 -16.22 9.94 10.25
CA THR A 267 -15.68 11.02 9.42
C THR A 267 -16.52 11.26 8.17
N ASP A 268 -16.54 12.50 7.71
CA ASP A 268 -17.06 12.88 6.39
C ASP A 268 -15.96 12.97 5.32
N LYS A 269 -14.69 12.80 5.72
CA LYS A 269 -13.56 12.81 4.79
C LYS A 269 -13.63 11.64 3.80
N PRO A 270 -12.98 11.77 2.63
CA PRO A 270 -12.70 10.65 1.75
C PRO A 270 -12.20 9.41 2.49
N LEU A 271 -12.80 8.25 2.20
CA LEU A 271 -12.32 6.96 2.69
C LEU A 271 -11.52 6.25 1.59
N ALA A 272 -10.58 5.41 1.98
CA ALA A 272 -9.88 4.54 1.05
C ALA A 272 -9.45 3.22 1.70
N VAL A 273 -9.35 2.18 0.87
CA VAL A 273 -8.60 0.98 1.19
C VAL A 273 -7.33 1.04 0.37
N ALA A 274 -6.20 1.34 1.02
CA ALA A 274 -4.92 1.50 0.34
C ALA A 274 -4.17 0.19 0.18
N GLU A 275 -4.57 -0.82 0.93
CA GLU A 275 -4.00 -2.14 0.86
C GLU A 275 -5.00 -3.11 1.48
N GLY A 276 -5.14 -4.30 0.92
CA GLY A 276 -5.90 -5.34 1.59
C GLY A 276 -6.12 -6.55 0.72
N GLY A 277 -6.50 -7.65 1.36
CA GLY A 277 -6.70 -8.90 0.66
C GLY A 277 -7.14 -10.01 1.59
N TYR A 278 -7.51 -11.13 0.97
CA TYR A 278 -7.85 -12.35 1.68
C TYR A 278 -7.23 -13.54 0.97
N SER A 279 -6.58 -14.43 1.72
CA SER A 279 -5.93 -15.60 1.15
C SER A 279 -6.96 -16.59 0.61
N SER A 280 -6.79 -17.05 -0.64
CA SER A 280 -7.66 -18.04 -1.25
C SER A 280 -7.37 -19.47 -0.79
N LEU A 281 -6.28 -19.68 -0.04
CA LEU A 281 -5.86 -20.96 0.53
C LEU A 281 -5.35 -20.76 1.97
N PRO A 282 -5.27 -21.82 2.79
CA PRO A 282 -4.62 -21.72 4.10
C PRO A 282 -3.15 -21.32 4.00
N VAL A 283 -2.72 -20.39 4.86
CA VAL A 283 -1.33 -19.88 4.93
C VAL A 283 -0.89 -19.80 6.39
N GLY A 284 0.20 -20.49 6.74
CA GLY A 284 0.65 -20.58 8.13
C GLY A 284 -0.47 -20.99 9.10
N PRO A 285 -0.76 -20.21 10.16
CA PRO A 285 -1.86 -20.51 11.08
C PRO A 285 -3.24 -20.12 10.54
N PHE A 286 -3.29 -19.30 9.50
CA PHE A 286 -4.51 -18.69 8.99
C PHE A 286 -5.22 -19.60 7.99
N ARG A 287 -6.54 -19.53 8.00
CA ARG A 287 -7.39 -20.25 7.06
C ARG A 287 -7.68 -19.34 5.87
N GLY A 288 -8.08 -19.95 4.76
CA GLY A 288 -8.44 -19.24 3.54
C GLY A 288 -9.10 -20.20 2.57
N SER A 289 -9.99 -19.66 1.75
CA SER A 289 -10.64 -20.38 0.67
C SER A 289 -10.96 -19.41 -0.46
N VAL A 290 -11.14 -19.93 -1.67
CA VAL A 290 -11.58 -19.13 -2.83
C VAL A 290 -12.91 -18.41 -2.56
N GLN A 291 -13.78 -19.00 -1.73
CA GLN A 291 -15.05 -18.39 -1.34
C GLN A 291 -14.83 -17.25 -0.33
N ASP A 292 -13.94 -17.44 0.66
CA ASP A 292 -13.61 -16.38 1.62
C ASP A 292 -13.04 -15.15 0.91
N GLN A 293 -12.21 -15.35 -0.12
CA GLN A 293 -11.67 -14.26 -0.92
C GLN A 293 -12.75 -13.45 -1.63
N ALA A 294 -13.73 -14.12 -2.25
CA ALA A 294 -14.86 -13.45 -2.90
C ALA A 294 -15.79 -12.74 -1.88
N ASP A 295 -16.02 -13.35 -0.71
CA ASP A 295 -16.89 -12.80 0.32
C ASP A 295 -16.27 -11.57 1.00
N TYR A 296 -14.94 -11.53 1.18
CA TYR A 296 -14.23 -10.35 1.66
C TYR A 296 -14.46 -9.12 0.78
N LEU A 297 -14.35 -9.27 -0.54
CA LEU A 297 -14.60 -8.18 -1.48
C LEU A 297 -16.03 -7.64 -1.33
N LYS A 298 -17.02 -8.54 -1.25
CA LYS A 298 -18.43 -8.15 -1.04
C LYS A 298 -18.63 -7.41 0.29
N LYS A 299 -17.95 -7.82 1.36
CA LYS A 299 -18.02 -7.16 2.68
C LYS A 299 -17.51 -5.72 2.62
N ILE A 300 -16.32 -5.49 2.03
CA ILE A 300 -15.78 -4.13 1.85
C ILE A 300 -16.74 -3.27 1.03
N HIS A 301 -17.15 -3.79 -0.14
CA HIS A 301 -18.03 -3.04 -1.04
C HIS A 301 -19.36 -2.66 -0.37
N THR A 302 -20.00 -3.61 0.29
CA THR A 302 -21.31 -3.40 0.94
C THR A 302 -21.21 -2.40 2.09
N GLN A 303 -20.14 -2.44 2.88
CA GLN A 303 -20.04 -1.62 4.09
C GLN A 303 -19.50 -0.21 3.84
N ILE A 304 -18.53 -0.06 2.95
CA ILE A 304 -17.83 1.22 2.71
C ILE A 304 -17.60 1.56 1.23
N GLY A 305 -17.91 0.66 0.30
CA GLY A 305 -17.61 0.81 -1.14
C GLY A 305 -18.15 2.10 -1.76
N GLY A 306 -19.35 2.52 -1.37
CA GLY A 306 -19.98 3.76 -1.86
C GLY A 306 -19.27 5.06 -1.43
N ARG A 307 -18.28 5.00 -0.54
CA ARG A 307 -17.48 6.16 -0.09
C ARG A 307 -15.99 6.06 -0.40
N LEU A 308 -15.55 4.98 -1.05
CA LEU A 308 -14.13 4.81 -1.38
C LEU A 308 -13.71 5.76 -2.50
N SER A 309 -12.70 6.58 -2.24
CA SER A 309 -12.01 7.36 -3.27
C SER A 309 -11.05 6.50 -4.09
N PHE A 310 -10.48 5.48 -3.43
CA PHE A 310 -9.75 4.40 -4.06
C PHE A 310 -9.82 3.11 -3.23
N TRP A 311 -9.69 1.98 -3.92
CA TRP A 311 -9.58 0.64 -3.37
C TRP A 311 -8.46 -0.12 -4.07
N ILE A 312 -7.39 -0.38 -3.33
CA ILE A 312 -6.26 -1.19 -3.77
C ILE A 312 -6.37 -2.56 -3.14
N TYR A 313 -6.49 -3.58 -3.97
CA TYR A 313 -6.35 -4.97 -3.56
C TYR A 313 -4.88 -5.38 -3.72
N LEU A 314 -4.32 -6.15 -2.78
CA LEU A 314 -2.86 -6.30 -2.69
C LEU A 314 -2.23 -6.80 -3.98
N LEU A 315 -2.71 -7.93 -4.51
CA LEU A 315 -2.10 -8.62 -5.66
C LEU A 315 -3.13 -8.94 -6.73
N VAL A 316 -2.74 -8.76 -7.99
CA VAL A 316 -3.51 -9.31 -9.12
C VAL A 316 -3.22 -10.81 -9.29
N ASN A 317 -1.96 -11.24 -9.19
CA ASN A 317 -1.54 -12.65 -9.26
C ASN A 317 -0.96 -13.14 -7.93
N ASP A 318 -1.15 -14.43 -7.62
CA ASP A 318 -0.43 -15.11 -6.53
C ASP A 318 1.09 -15.06 -6.72
N LEU A 319 1.84 -15.09 -5.63
CA LEU A 319 3.30 -15.05 -5.66
C LEU A 319 3.90 -16.44 -5.95
N ASP A 320 4.99 -16.48 -6.72
CA ASP A 320 5.88 -17.64 -6.77
C ASP A 320 6.92 -17.54 -5.65
N MET A 321 6.68 -18.23 -4.54
CA MET A 321 7.58 -18.22 -3.39
C MET A 321 8.97 -18.79 -3.69
N SER A 322 9.15 -19.57 -4.75
CA SER A 322 10.48 -20.03 -5.18
C SER A 322 11.28 -18.87 -5.78
N SER A 323 10.64 -18.09 -6.67
CA SER A 323 11.23 -16.89 -7.28
C SER A 323 11.58 -15.85 -6.22
N TRP A 324 10.64 -15.54 -5.34
CA TRP A 324 10.83 -14.56 -4.27
C TRP A 324 11.83 -15.03 -3.21
N GLY A 325 11.79 -16.29 -2.80
CA GLY A 325 12.72 -16.86 -1.83
C GLY A 325 14.18 -16.85 -2.32
N ALA A 326 14.41 -17.13 -3.60
CA ALA A 326 15.74 -17.01 -4.21
C ALA A 326 16.27 -15.58 -4.16
N HIS A 327 15.41 -14.59 -4.44
CA HIS A 327 15.81 -13.17 -4.39
C HIS A 327 16.08 -12.69 -2.96
N LEU A 328 15.21 -13.01 -1.99
CA LEU A 328 15.44 -12.65 -0.59
C LEU A 328 16.74 -13.25 -0.06
N THR A 329 17.03 -14.51 -0.41
CA THR A 329 18.30 -15.15 -0.04
C THR A 329 19.50 -14.43 -0.64
N GLN A 330 19.44 -14.04 -1.93
CA GLN A 330 20.51 -13.27 -2.57
C GLN A 330 20.71 -11.89 -1.93
N ALA A 331 19.64 -11.28 -1.42
CA ALA A 331 19.67 -10.01 -0.73
C ALA A 331 20.08 -10.13 0.76
N GLY A 332 20.27 -11.34 1.29
CA GLY A 332 20.53 -11.57 2.73
C GLY A 332 19.33 -11.19 3.60
N GLN A 333 18.12 -11.41 3.08
CA GLN A 333 16.83 -11.06 3.68
C GLN A 333 15.95 -12.31 3.89
N GLU A 334 16.53 -13.50 4.03
CA GLU A 334 15.77 -14.74 4.22
C GLU A 334 14.85 -14.73 5.46
N GLN A 335 15.15 -13.88 6.45
CA GLN A 335 14.30 -13.72 7.64
C GLN A 335 12.89 -13.19 7.33
N ASP A 336 12.71 -12.53 6.18
CA ASP A 336 11.43 -11.93 5.78
C ASP A 336 10.51 -12.94 5.07
N LEU A 337 11.06 -14.07 4.61
CA LEU A 337 10.35 -15.09 3.82
C LEU A 337 9.12 -15.69 4.53
N PRO A 338 9.16 -16.04 5.83
CA PRO A 338 7.99 -16.60 6.52
C PRO A 338 6.78 -15.68 6.47
N THR A 339 7.02 -14.37 6.45
CA THR A 339 5.94 -13.40 6.45
C THR A 339 5.44 -13.10 5.05
N LEU A 340 6.34 -13.03 4.06
CA LEU A 340 5.95 -12.95 2.65
C LEU A 340 5.04 -14.13 2.27
N ASN A 341 5.31 -15.33 2.81
CA ASN A 341 4.52 -16.53 2.58
C ASN A 341 3.04 -16.41 3.03
N LEU A 342 2.70 -15.45 3.90
CA LEU A 342 1.31 -15.22 4.29
C LEU A 342 0.47 -14.61 3.16
N PHE A 343 1.13 -14.04 2.16
CA PHE A 343 0.49 -13.35 1.03
C PHE A 343 0.54 -14.16 -0.27
N GLU A 344 1.14 -15.37 -0.23
CA GLU A 344 1.34 -16.24 -1.39
C GLU A 344 0.07 -16.40 -2.23
N TYR A 345 -1.06 -16.67 -1.57
CA TYR A 345 -2.34 -16.97 -2.23
C TYR A 345 -3.36 -15.82 -2.18
N VAL A 346 -2.91 -14.57 -2.00
CA VAL A 346 -3.81 -13.41 -1.90
C VAL A 346 -4.25 -12.91 -3.27
N GLY A 347 -3.55 -13.25 -4.36
CA GLY A 347 -3.88 -12.81 -5.73
C GLY A 347 -5.28 -13.21 -6.18
N LEU A 348 -5.86 -12.41 -7.08
CA LEU A 348 -7.15 -12.72 -7.72
C LEU A 348 -7.02 -13.72 -8.88
N THR A 349 -5.80 -13.94 -9.36
CA THR A 349 -5.42 -15.05 -10.24
C THR A 349 -4.35 -15.90 -9.55
N THR A 350 -4.16 -17.13 -10.02
CA THR A 350 -3.04 -17.99 -9.61
C THR A 350 -1.72 -17.49 -10.22
N THR A 351 -0.59 -18.06 -9.80
CA THR A 351 0.76 -17.71 -10.32
C THR A 351 0.85 -17.88 -11.85
N ASP A 352 0.16 -18.89 -12.40
CA ASP A 352 0.01 -19.14 -13.85
C ASP A 352 -1.15 -18.35 -14.50
N ARG A 353 -1.65 -17.33 -13.81
CA ARG A 353 -2.64 -16.34 -14.28
C ARG A 353 -4.02 -16.92 -14.60
N ARG A 354 -4.39 -18.06 -14.00
CA ARG A 354 -5.76 -18.56 -14.08
C ARG A 354 -6.65 -17.77 -13.13
N PRO A 355 -7.82 -17.27 -13.58
CA PRO A 355 -8.70 -16.46 -12.75
C PRO A 355 -9.29 -17.27 -11.60
N LYS A 356 -9.32 -16.70 -10.40
CA LYS A 356 -10.08 -17.22 -9.26
C LYS A 356 -11.48 -16.60 -9.26
N PRO A 357 -12.47 -17.21 -8.57
CA PRO A 357 -13.83 -16.65 -8.47
C PRO A 357 -13.90 -15.19 -7.98
N ALA A 358 -12.98 -14.79 -7.12
CA ALA A 358 -12.91 -13.42 -6.60
C ALA A 358 -12.57 -12.37 -7.68
N LEU A 359 -11.89 -12.74 -8.77
CA LEU A 359 -11.62 -11.82 -9.87
C LEU A 359 -12.92 -11.36 -10.55
N GLY A 360 -13.85 -12.28 -10.82
CA GLY A 360 -15.15 -11.91 -11.39
C GLY A 360 -15.97 -11.02 -10.46
N VAL A 361 -15.86 -11.22 -9.15
CA VAL A 361 -16.48 -10.30 -8.16
C VAL A 361 -15.83 -8.92 -8.26
N TRP A 362 -14.50 -8.84 -8.25
CA TRP A 362 -13.78 -7.57 -8.39
C TRP A 362 -14.16 -6.80 -9.66
N ASP A 363 -14.15 -7.48 -10.81
CA ASP A 363 -14.48 -6.90 -12.12
C ASP A 363 -15.93 -6.40 -12.17
N SER A 364 -16.87 -7.15 -11.59
CA SER A 364 -18.28 -6.75 -11.47
C SER A 364 -18.43 -5.50 -10.58
N LEU A 365 -17.76 -5.45 -9.44
CA LEU A 365 -17.80 -4.28 -8.52
C LEU A 365 -17.22 -3.01 -9.15
N MET A 366 -16.29 -3.15 -10.08
CA MET A 366 -15.74 -2.04 -10.86
C MET A 366 -16.61 -1.62 -12.06
N GLY A 367 -17.62 -2.42 -12.43
CA GLY A 367 -18.39 -2.23 -13.65
C GLY A 367 -17.63 -2.57 -14.93
N ILE A 368 -16.68 -3.51 -14.92
CA ILE A 368 -16.00 -3.97 -16.15
C ILE A 368 -16.99 -4.66 -17.10
N GLU A 369 -17.94 -5.44 -16.59
CA GLU A 369 -18.91 -6.20 -17.42
C GLU A 369 -19.81 -5.29 -18.29
N GLU A 370 -19.90 -3.99 -17.97
CA GLU A 370 -20.65 -2.99 -18.74
C GLU A 370 -19.83 -2.28 -19.82
N ARG A 371 -18.49 -2.42 -19.82
CA ARG A 371 -17.59 -1.76 -20.80
C ARG A 371 -17.45 -2.52 -22.14
N GLU A 372 -17.84 -3.79 -22.16
CA GLU A 372 -17.71 -4.68 -23.35
C GLU A 372 -19.03 -4.84 -24.14
N LYS A 373 -20.09 -4.11 -23.77
CA LYS A 373 -21.34 -3.99 -24.55
C LYS A 373 -21.44 -2.60 -25.16
#